data_AF-A0A7K2XF96-F1
#
_entry.id   AF-A0A7K2XF96-F1
#
_cell.length_a   1.000
_cell.length_b   1.000
_cell.length_c   1.000
_cell.angle_alpha   90.00
_cell.angle_beta   90.00
_cell.angle_gamma   90.00
#
_symmetry.space_group_name_H-M   'P 1'
#
loop_
_entity.id
_entity.type
_entity.pdbx_description
1 polymer ?
#
loop_
_entity_poly.entity_id
_entity_poly.type
_entity_poly.pdbx_seq_one_letter_code
_entity_poly.pdbx_strand_id
1 'polypeptide(L)'
;MERSEAAARVAEAVHDLASDVVSALKGGDHSSARSGTAGPEGDGPWLAAVRMLGPDLLLPALVHGRPPHPQDVAACRRAADTFPPRADSSPVTVWSHWALTRMSDHPDARSAAFAAPT
;
A
#
# COMPACT_ATOMS: atom_id res chain seq x y z
N MET A 1 19.11 1.68 20.16
CA MET A 1 18.78 0.32 19.67
C MET A 1 17.38 0.29 19.06
N GLU A 2 16.37 0.83 19.73
CA GLU A 2 14.95 0.86 19.30
C GLU A 2 14.70 1.40 17.89
N ARG A 3 15.38 2.48 17.47
CA ARG A 3 15.23 3.00 16.08
C ARG A 3 15.70 2.00 15.03
N SER A 4 16.74 1.23 15.32
CA SER A 4 17.28 0.22 14.41
C SER A 4 16.34 -0.97 14.30
N GLU A 5 15.67 -1.31 15.40
CA GLU A 5 14.67 -2.38 15.43
C GLU A 5 13.39 -1.97 14.69
N ALA A 6 12.90 -0.74 14.90
CA ALA A 6 11.76 -0.21 14.16
C ALA A 6 12.05 -0.14 12.65
N ALA A 7 13.26 0.30 12.27
CA ALA A 7 13.69 0.33 10.87
C ALA A 7 13.76 -1.09 10.27
N ALA A 8 14.24 -2.07 11.02
CA ALA A 8 14.28 -3.47 10.59
C ALA A 8 12.86 -4.03 10.34
N ARG A 9 11.92 -3.77 11.24
CA ARG A 9 10.51 -4.19 11.08
C ARG A 9 9.85 -3.56 9.85
N VAL A 10 10.15 -2.29 9.58
CA VAL A 10 9.66 -1.63 8.36
C VAL A 10 10.29 -2.24 7.11
N ALA A 11 11.59 -2.53 7.13
CA ALA A 11 12.29 -3.13 5.99
C ALA A 11 11.75 -4.55 5.67
N GLU A 12 11.47 -5.34 6.70
CA GLU A 12 10.81 -6.64 6.58
C GLU A 12 9.40 -6.51 5.97
N ALA A 13 8.59 -5.59 6.50
CA ALA A 13 7.25 -5.34 5.95
C ALA A 13 7.28 -4.87 4.47
N VAL A 14 8.28 -4.07 4.08
CA VAL A 14 8.48 -3.68 2.67
C VAL A 14 8.83 -4.88 1.81
N HIS A 15 9.75 -5.72 2.29
CA HIS A 15 10.17 -6.91 1.57
C HIS A 15 9.00 -7.87 1.32
N ASP A 16 8.19 -8.13 2.35
CA ASP A 16 7.05 -9.04 2.27
C ASP A 16 5.98 -8.49 1.32
N LEU A 17 5.63 -7.21 1.46
CA LEU A 17 4.65 -6.56 0.59
C LEU A 17 5.11 -6.50 -0.88
N ALA A 18 6.39 -6.20 -1.13
CA ALA A 18 6.96 -6.21 -2.47
C ALA A 18 6.97 -7.61 -3.08
N SER A 19 7.26 -8.64 -2.28
CA SER A 19 7.22 -10.04 -2.70
C SER A 19 5.81 -10.47 -3.10
N ASP A 20 4.79 -10.06 -2.33
CA ASP A 20 3.39 -10.31 -2.65
C ASP A 20 2.97 -9.63 -3.96
N VAL A 21 3.35 -8.37 -4.18
CA VAL A 21 3.09 -7.67 -5.44
C VAL A 21 3.76 -8.37 -6.62
N VAL A 22 5.02 -8.79 -6.50
CA VAL A 22 5.72 -9.54 -7.55
C VAL A 22 5.04 -10.87 -7.82
N SER A 23 4.55 -11.56 -6.79
CA SER A 23 3.79 -12.81 -6.93
C SER A 23 2.49 -12.58 -7.71
N ALA A 24 1.71 -11.56 -7.33
CA ALA A 24 0.47 -11.20 -8.02
C ALA A 24 0.70 -10.80 -9.49
N LEU A 25 1.78 -10.06 -9.78
CA LEU A 25 2.16 -9.72 -11.16
C LEU A 25 2.46 -10.98 -12.01
N LYS A 26 3.04 -12.01 -11.42
CA LYS A 26 3.34 -13.30 -12.09
C LYS A 26 2.11 -14.21 -12.25
N GLY A 27 0.94 -13.79 -11.78
CA GLY A 27 -0.31 -14.57 -11.84
C GLY A 27 -0.66 -15.31 -10.55
N GLY A 28 0.01 -15.01 -9.43
CA GLY A 28 -0.41 -15.44 -8.09
C GLY A 28 -1.74 -14.79 -7.65
N ASP A 29 -2.26 -15.17 -6.48
CA ASP A 29 -3.48 -14.54 -5.94
C ASP A 29 -3.24 -13.04 -5.64
N HIS A 30 -4.25 -12.21 -5.87
CA HIS A 30 -4.14 -10.74 -5.97
C HIS A 30 -4.39 -10.00 -4.65
N SER A 31 -4.54 -10.72 -3.54
CA SER A 31 -4.94 -10.13 -2.26
C SER A 31 -3.74 -9.91 -1.34
N SER A 32 -2.95 -8.87 -1.61
CA SER A 32 -1.85 -8.44 -0.71
C SER A 32 -2.38 -8.02 0.67
N ALA A 33 -3.62 -7.49 0.73
CA ALA A 33 -4.29 -7.15 2.00
C ALA A 33 -4.54 -8.35 2.94
N ARG A 34 -4.55 -9.60 2.45
CA ARG A 34 -4.72 -10.78 3.33
C ARG A 34 -3.44 -11.23 4.03
N SER A 35 -2.28 -10.77 3.57
CA SER A 35 -0.96 -11.17 4.10
C SER A 35 -0.50 -10.28 5.27
N GLY A 36 -1.08 -9.07 5.38
CA GLY A 36 -0.86 -8.17 6.51
C GLY A 36 -1.55 -8.68 7.77
N THR A 37 -0.79 -9.33 8.66
CA THR A 37 -1.21 -9.72 10.01
C THR A 37 -1.54 -8.48 10.85
N ALA A 38 -2.77 -7.97 10.72
CA ALA A 38 -3.33 -6.92 11.56
C ALA A 38 -3.61 -7.47 12.97
N GLY A 39 -2.55 -7.58 13.77
CA GLY A 39 -2.65 -7.65 15.22
C GLY A 39 -2.77 -6.24 15.82
N PRO A 40 -3.35 -6.09 17.03
CA PRO A 40 -3.66 -4.80 17.66
C PRO A 40 -2.46 -3.88 17.96
N GLU A 41 -1.21 -4.30 17.69
CA GLU A 41 0.01 -3.49 17.78
C GLU A 41 0.66 -3.18 16.40
N GLY A 42 0.11 -3.68 15.28
CA GLY A 42 0.88 -4.04 14.08
C GLY A 42 0.73 -3.19 12.79
N ASP A 43 -0.05 -2.12 12.78
CA ASP A 43 -0.32 -1.38 11.51
C ASP A 43 0.80 -0.41 11.10
N GLY A 44 1.67 0.00 12.03
CA GLY A 44 2.68 1.05 11.79
C GLY A 44 3.72 0.68 10.72
N PRO A 45 4.45 -0.44 10.87
CA PRO A 45 5.43 -0.89 9.89
C PRO A 45 4.82 -1.22 8.53
N TRP A 46 3.62 -1.82 8.54
CA TRP A 46 2.90 -2.17 7.32
C TRP A 46 2.40 -0.92 6.56
N LEU A 47 1.80 0.07 7.24
CA LEU A 47 1.40 1.32 6.60
C LEU A 47 2.62 2.09 6.06
N ALA A 48 3.76 2.03 6.76
CA ALA A 48 5.02 2.60 6.26
C ALA A 48 5.52 1.86 5.01
N ALA A 49 5.36 0.54 4.95
CA ALA A 49 5.66 -0.26 3.77
C ALA A 49 4.74 0.09 2.58
N VAL A 50 3.43 0.21 2.81
CA VAL A 50 2.46 0.68 1.80
C VAL A 50 2.85 2.07 1.32
N ARG A 51 3.28 2.97 2.20
CA ARG A 51 3.72 4.31 1.82
C ARG A 51 5.00 4.30 0.98
N MET A 52 5.94 3.40 1.26
CA MET A 52 7.20 3.26 0.52
C MET A 52 7.01 2.62 -0.85
N LEU A 53 6.22 1.55 -0.93
CA LEU A 53 5.86 0.91 -2.19
C LEU A 53 4.98 1.84 -3.04
N GLY A 54 4.11 2.59 -2.37
CA GLY A 54 3.29 3.61 -2.99
C GLY A 54 2.34 3.02 -4.04
N PRO A 55 2.30 3.60 -5.26
CA PRO A 55 1.44 3.15 -6.36
C PRO A 55 1.45 1.66 -6.65
N ASP A 56 2.61 1.05 -6.49
CA ASP A 56 2.89 -0.26 -7.06
C ASP A 56 2.07 -1.36 -6.38
N LEU A 57 1.50 -1.09 -5.21
CA LEU A 57 0.52 -1.98 -4.56
C LEU A 57 -0.71 -2.25 -5.44
N LEU A 58 -1.15 -1.26 -6.23
CA LEU A 58 -2.34 -1.38 -7.08
C LEU A 58 -1.99 -1.89 -8.50
N LEU A 59 -0.70 -1.96 -8.84
CA LEU A 59 -0.21 -2.31 -10.17
C LEU A 59 -0.69 -3.68 -10.66
N PRO A 60 -0.72 -4.76 -9.84
CA PRO A 60 -1.18 -6.07 -10.31
C PRO A 60 -2.61 -6.02 -10.87
N ALA A 61 -3.53 -5.34 -10.17
CA ALA A 61 -4.91 -5.22 -10.62
C ALA A 61 -4.99 -4.48 -11.96
N LEU A 62 -4.25 -3.37 -12.10
CA LEU A 62 -4.21 -2.56 -13.32
C LEU A 62 -3.63 -3.34 -14.52
N VAL A 63 -2.51 -4.04 -14.33
CA VAL A 63 -1.87 -4.85 -15.38
C VAL A 63 -2.81 -5.94 -15.88
N HIS A 64 -3.56 -6.57 -14.97
CA HIS A 64 -4.50 -7.63 -15.31
C HIS A 64 -5.91 -7.10 -15.67
N GLY A 65 -6.08 -5.79 -15.85
CA GLY A 65 -7.34 -5.18 -16.26
C GLY A 65 -8.50 -5.40 -15.29
N ARG A 66 -8.21 -5.58 -14.00
CA ARG A 66 -9.21 -5.80 -12.93
C ARG A 66 -9.31 -4.59 -12.01
N PRO A 67 -10.47 -4.37 -11.38
CA PRO A 67 -10.58 -3.34 -10.34
C PRO A 67 -9.65 -3.69 -9.17
N PRO A 68 -8.90 -2.72 -8.62
CA PRO A 68 -8.10 -2.95 -7.41
C PRO A 68 -8.95 -3.39 -6.22
N HIS A 69 -8.38 -4.22 -5.35
CA HIS A 69 -9.11 -4.69 -4.18
C HIS A 69 -9.40 -3.52 -3.21
N PRO A 70 -10.61 -3.45 -2.62
CA PRO A 70 -11.02 -2.34 -1.75
C PRO A 70 -10.07 -2.07 -0.59
N GLN A 71 -9.54 -3.15 0.01
CA GLN A 71 -8.65 -3.04 1.17
C GLN A 71 -7.29 -2.47 0.78
N ASP A 72 -6.79 -2.77 -0.42
CA ASP A 72 -5.53 -2.20 -0.91
C ASP A 72 -5.70 -0.70 -1.20
N VAL A 73 -6.84 -0.31 -1.77
CA VAL A 73 -7.19 1.11 -1.96
C VAL A 73 -7.30 1.84 -0.62
N ALA A 74 -7.97 1.23 0.36
CA ALA A 74 -8.08 1.78 1.71
C ALA A 74 -6.71 1.87 2.40
N ALA A 75 -5.82 0.90 2.18
CA ALA A 75 -4.44 0.92 2.66
C ALA A 75 -3.68 2.13 2.11
N CYS A 76 -3.74 2.34 0.80
CA CYS A 76 -3.10 3.46 0.12
C CYS A 76 -3.57 4.81 0.67
N ARG A 77 -4.89 4.97 0.88
CA ARG A 77 -5.46 6.20 1.49
C ARG A 77 -4.94 6.41 2.91
N ARG A 78 -5.04 5.39 3.78
CA ARG A 78 -4.53 5.47 5.15
C ARG A 78 -3.04 5.80 5.20
N ALA A 79 -2.23 5.19 4.34
CA ALA A 79 -0.81 5.46 4.26
C ALA A 79 -0.50 6.89 3.79
N ALA A 80 -1.27 7.42 2.82
CA ALA A 80 -1.13 8.81 2.38
C ALA A 80 -1.48 9.80 3.50
N ASP A 81 -2.59 9.56 4.22
CA ASP A 81 -3.04 10.42 5.33
C ASP A 81 -2.08 10.36 6.53
N THR A 82 -1.52 9.19 6.82
CA THR A 82 -0.60 8.98 7.95
C THR A 82 0.79 9.57 7.69
N PHE A 83 1.24 9.55 6.44
CA PHE A 83 2.59 9.97 6.05
C PHE A 83 2.58 11.05 4.95
N PRO A 84 2.05 12.26 5.26
CA PRO A 84 2.10 13.38 4.34
C PRO A 84 3.54 13.86 4.13
N PRO A 85 3.90 14.35 2.93
CA PRO A 85 5.20 14.97 2.71
C PRO A 85 5.35 16.23 3.57
N ARG A 86 6.54 16.42 4.13
CA ARG A 86 6.96 17.66 4.79
C ARG A 86 7.35 18.72 3.76
N ALA A 87 7.40 19.98 4.15
CA ALA A 87 7.78 21.10 3.28
C ALA A 87 9.19 20.95 2.65
N ASP A 88 10.09 20.23 3.32
CA ASP A 88 11.45 19.92 2.90
C ASP A 88 11.60 18.51 2.29
N SER A 89 10.48 17.82 2.00
CA SER A 89 10.53 16.50 1.41
C SER A 89 11.14 16.51 0.01
N SER A 90 11.86 15.45 -0.30
CA SER A 90 12.45 15.28 -1.63
C SER A 90 11.36 15.30 -2.72
N PRO A 91 11.69 15.75 -3.95
CA PRO A 91 10.75 15.69 -5.08
C PRO A 91 10.15 14.30 -5.32
N VAL A 92 10.94 13.25 -5.11
CA VAL A 92 10.48 11.85 -5.21
C VAL A 92 9.37 11.56 -4.18
N THR A 93 9.55 11.99 -2.93
CA THR A 93 8.56 11.76 -1.87
C THR A 93 7.24 12.46 -2.17
N VAL A 94 7.31 13.70 -2.68
CA VAL A 94 6.15 14.50 -3.10
C VAL A 94 5.44 13.85 -4.28
N TRP A 95 6.19 13.40 -5.29
CA TRP A 95 5.63 12.72 -6.46
C TRP A 95 4.96 11.40 -6.08
N SER A 96 5.60 10.55 -5.29
CA SER A 96 5.02 9.28 -4.84
C SER A 96 3.76 9.49 -4.00
N HIS A 97 3.70 10.54 -3.18
CA HIS A 97 2.49 10.91 -2.43
C HIS A 97 1.35 11.35 -3.38
N TRP A 98 1.65 12.22 -4.35
CA TRP A 98 0.69 12.65 -5.36
C TRP A 98 0.17 11.45 -6.18
N ALA A 99 1.05 10.54 -6.57
CA ALA A 99 0.65 9.36 -7.31
C ALA A 99 -0.29 8.49 -6.46
N LEU A 100 0.11 8.15 -5.23
CA LEU A 100 -0.65 7.33 -4.30
C LEU A 100 -2.08 7.86 -4.05
N THR A 101 -2.21 9.18 -3.83
CA THR A 101 -3.51 9.84 -3.68
C THR A 101 -4.36 9.75 -4.95
N ARG A 102 -3.77 10.03 -6.12
CA ARG A 102 -4.47 9.98 -7.41
C ARG A 102 -5.03 8.60 -7.77
N MET A 103 -4.29 7.51 -7.59
CA MET A 103 -4.82 6.17 -7.92
C MET A 103 -5.85 5.71 -6.91
N SER A 104 -5.70 6.10 -5.64
CA SER A 104 -6.69 5.78 -4.62
C SER A 104 -8.04 6.45 -4.87
N ASP A 105 -8.06 7.57 -5.59
CA ASP A 105 -9.26 8.28 -5.99
C ASP A 105 -9.86 7.81 -7.33
N HIS A 106 -9.21 6.87 -8.03
CA HIS A 106 -9.66 6.39 -9.33
C HIS A 106 -11.05 5.72 -9.23
N PRO A 107 -11.99 6.00 -10.14
CA PRO A 107 -13.37 5.50 -10.06
C PRO A 107 -13.50 3.97 -10.01
N ASP A 108 -12.63 3.23 -10.70
CA ASP A 108 -12.61 1.76 -10.64
C ASP A 108 -12.16 1.22 -9.26
N ALA A 109 -11.30 1.96 -8.55
CA ALA A 109 -10.94 1.69 -7.16
C ALA A 109 -12.05 2.08 -6.18
N ARG A 110 -12.86 3.10 -6.52
CA ARG A 110 -14.01 3.56 -5.72
C ARG A 110 -15.21 2.62 -5.81
N SER A 111 -15.50 2.04 -6.98
CA SER A 111 -16.59 1.07 -7.16
C SER A 111 -16.36 -0.23 -6.38
N ALA A 112 -15.10 -0.67 -6.24
CA ALA A 112 -14.77 -1.84 -5.44
C ALA A 112 -15.10 -1.62 -3.95
N ALA A 113 -14.83 -0.42 -3.40
CA ALA A 113 -15.05 -0.11 -1.99
C ALA A 113 -16.52 -0.13 -1.54
N PHE A 114 -17.46 0.05 -2.47
CA PHE A 114 -18.90 -0.03 -2.19
C PHE A 114 -19.47 -1.45 -2.33
N ALA A 115 -18.70 -2.42 -2.82
CA ALA A 115 -19.18 -3.77 -3.15
C ALA A 115 -18.88 -4.84 -2.08
N ALA A 116 -18.22 -4.52 -0.97
CA ALA A 116 -17.95 -5.48 0.10
C ALA A 116 -19.18 -5.68 1.01
N PRO A 117 -19.70 -6.91 1.20
CA PRO A 117 -20.79 -7.16 2.15
C PRO A 117 -20.30 -7.08 3.60
N THR A 118 -21.13 -6.48 4.46
CA THR A 118 -21.02 -6.47 5.95
C THR A 118 -20.98 -7.87 6.54
#